data_AF-A0A940RIU3-F1
#
_entry.id   AF-A0A940RIU3-F1
#
_cell.length_a   1.000
_cell.length_b   1.000
_cell.length_c   1.000
_cell.angle_alpha   90.00
_cell.angle_beta   90.00
_cell.angle_gamma   90.00
#
_symmetry.space_group_name_H-M   'P 1'
#
loop_
_entity.id
_entity.type
_entity.pdbx_description
1 polymer ?
#
loop_
_entity_poly.entity_id
_entity_poly.type
_entity_poly.pdbx_seq_one_letter_code
_entity_poly.pdbx_strand_id
1 'polypeptide(L)'
;MSEYQLDPTVLSRRTLLAIAGAAPVVCAAGSASGAAETLIGQCAQWLTLDFESDRLARRWAALETQAAAGFDYFRMNERERLALPMGPEMAAIEKALDVLFGRRKRLYRAITRMTPTTIHEAASLIVIAARIEVHDPGPTAPLVRRAMDFIARGTCPRCGEPYVPKSLPTA
;
A
#
# COMPACT_ATOMS: atom_id res chain seq x y z
N MET A 1 -0.04 -37.98 46.28
CA MET A 1 -0.91 -37.32 45.28
C MET A 1 -0.91 -35.84 45.62
N SER A 2 -0.27 -35.02 44.80
CA SER A 2 -0.16 -33.57 44.97
C SER A 2 -0.40 -32.89 43.62
N GLU A 3 -0.98 -31.69 43.74
CA GLU A 3 -1.09 -30.59 42.77
C GLU A 3 -2.20 -30.66 41.70
N TYR A 4 -3.12 -29.70 41.76
CA TYR A 4 -3.46 -28.87 40.61
C TYR A 4 -3.79 -27.44 41.07
N GLN A 5 -3.02 -26.49 40.54
CA GLN A 5 -3.05 -25.04 40.76
C GLN A 5 -4.36 -24.38 40.28
N LEU A 6 -4.74 -23.32 40.98
CA LEU A 6 -5.74 -22.31 40.61
C LEU A 6 -5.25 -21.46 39.42
N ASP A 7 -6.18 -20.94 38.60
CA ASP A 7 -6.30 -19.47 38.55
C ASP A 7 -7.72 -19.00 38.13
N PRO A 8 -8.36 -18.07 38.86
CA PRO A 8 -9.73 -17.62 38.63
C PRO A 8 -9.80 -16.15 38.22
N THR A 9 -10.05 -15.84 36.95
CA THR A 9 -10.46 -14.47 36.54
C THR A 9 -11.24 -14.46 35.22
N VAL A 10 -12.53 -14.78 35.28
CA VAL A 10 -13.50 -14.40 34.23
C VAL A 10 -14.36 -13.28 34.81
N LEU A 11 -13.92 -12.03 34.62
CA LEU A 11 -14.71 -10.85 34.98
C LEU A 11 -15.03 -10.00 33.75
N SER A 12 -16.32 -10.08 33.41
CA SER A 12 -17.22 -9.12 32.76
C SER A 12 -16.65 -7.75 32.34
N ARG A 13 -16.62 -7.53 31.02
CA ARG A 13 -16.21 -6.30 30.31
C ARG A 13 -17.26 -5.16 30.38
N ARG A 14 -17.73 -4.80 31.57
CA ARG A 14 -18.73 -3.72 31.73
C ARG A 14 -18.40 -2.77 32.87
N THR A 15 -17.23 -2.15 32.83
CA THR A 15 -17.00 -0.84 33.48
C THR A 15 -15.78 -0.19 32.83
N LEU A 16 -15.93 1.02 32.29
CA LEU A 16 -15.04 2.17 32.47
C LEU A 16 -15.58 3.35 31.64
N LEU A 17 -16.05 4.36 32.37
CA LEU A 17 -16.47 5.67 31.88
C LEU A 17 -15.30 6.66 31.97
N ALA A 18 -15.29 7.59 31.02
CA ALA A 18 -14.90 9.01 31.12
C ALA A 18 -13.46 9.42 31.48
N ILE A 19 -12.74 9.99 30.49
CA ILE A 19 -11.92 11.20 30.67
C ILE A 19 -12.08 12.08 29.42
N ALA A 20 -12.45 13.34 29.65
CA ALA A 20 -12.53 14.40 28.64
C ALA A 20 -11.14 14.89 28.23
N GLY A 21 -10.93 15.07 26.93
CA GLY A 21 -9.80 15.79 26.37
C GLY A 21 -10.28 16.63 25.19
N ALA A 22 -10.51 17.91 25.42
CA ALA A 22 -10.70 18.88 24.34
C ALA A 22 -9.34 19.09 23.66
N ALA A 23 -9.11 18.38 22.55
CA ALA A 23 -7.99 18.67 21.65
C ALA A 23 -8.40 19.80 20.69
N PRO A 24 -7.56 20.82 20.45
CA PRO A 24 -7.88 21.86 19.50
C PRO A 24 -8.00 21.23 18.12
N VAL A 25 -9.17 21.41 17.50
CA VAL A 25 -9.35 21.16 16.08
C VAL A 25 -8.51 22.20 15.34
N VAL A 26 -7.27 21.85 15.00
CA VAL A 26 -6.53 22.57 13.98
C VAL A 26 -7.19 22.19 12.65
N CYS A 27 -8.20 22.97 12.26
CA CYS A 27 -8.68 23.00 10.89
C CYS A 27 -7.57 23.55 10.00
N ALA A 28 -6.61 22.70 9.58
CA ALA A 28 -5.81 22.96 8.39
C ALA A 28 -6.65 22.66 7.14
N ALA A 29 -7.81 23.32 7.04
CA ALA A 29 -8.61 23.36 5.82
C ALA A 29 -8.05 24.51 4.96
N GLY A 30 -6.90 24.27 4.31
CA GLY A 30 -6.28 25.28 3.48
C GLY A 30 -4.87 24.93 3.04
N SER A 31 -4.72 23.84 2.27
CA SER A 31 -3.50 23.55 1.45
C SER A 31 -3.53 22.20 0.72
N ALA A 32 -4.53 21.35 0.98
CA ALA A 32 -4.60 20.02 0.35
C ALA A 32 -4.63 20.07 -1.19
N SER A 33 -5.18 21.13 -1.79
CA SER A 33 -5.24 21.28 -3.25
C SER A 33 -3.87 21.57 -3.88
N GLY A 34 -3.04 22.42 -3.26
CA GLY A 34 -1.74 22.79 -3.81
C GLY A 34 -0.68 21.70 -3.62
N ALA A 35 -0.75 20.95 -2.52
CA ALA A 35 0.16 19.84 -2.28
C ALA A 35 0.04 18.76 -3.36
N ALA A 36 -1.18 18.46 -3.81
CA ALA A 36 -1.48 17.49 -4.87
C ALA A 36 -0.91 17.88 -6.26
N GLU A 37 -0.66 19.16 -6.51
CA GLU A 37 -0.15 19.66 -7.79
C GLU A 37 1.38 19.62 -7.89
N THR A 38 2.07 19.54 -6.75
CA THR A 38 3.54 19.40 -6.71
C THR A 38 4.01 18.04 -7.22
N LEU A 39 5.27 17.95 -7.69
CA LEU A 39 5.85 16.68 -8.14
C LEU A 39 5.82 15.65 -7.01
N ILE A 40 6.20 16.05 -5.79
CA ILE A 40 6.18 15.19 -4.60
C ILE A 40 4.75 14.70 -4.32
N GLY A 41 3.76 15.59 -4.37
CA GLY A 41 2.36 15.24 -4.14
C GLY A 41 1.80 14.27 -5.18
N GLN A 42 2.10 14.49 -6.46
CA GLN A 42 1.73 13.54 -7.52
C GLN A 42 2.43 12.20 -7.35
N CYS A 43 3.70 12.19 -6.94
CA CYS A 43 4.43 10.96 -6.66
C CYS A 43 3.83 10.20 -5.47
N ALA A 44 3.48 10.89 -4.39
CA ALA A 44 2.84 10.30 -3.21
C ALA A 44 1.46 9.70 -3.54
N GLN A 45 0.66 10.38 -4.37
CA GLN A 45 -0.59 9.83 -4.87
C GLN A 45 -0.37 8.58 -5.72
N TRP A 46 0.63 8.60 -6.62
CA TRP A 46 0.95 7.45 -7.44
C TRP A 46 1.33 6.24 -6.58
N LEU A 47 2.20 6.42 -5.57
CA LEU A 47 2.63 5.38 -4.63
C LEU A 47 1.48 4.84 -3.80
N THR A 48 0.55 5.70 -3.38
CA THR A 48 -0.64 5.29 -2.63
C THR A 48 -1.51 4.33 -3.44
N LEU A 49 -1.74 4.65 -4.73
CA LEU A 49 -2.50 3.78 -5.62
C LEU A 49 -1.75 2.48 -5.93
N ASP A 50 -0.44 2.54 -6.04
CA ASP A 50 0.44 1.39 -6.28
C ASP A 50 0.42 0.40 -5.11
N PHE A 51 0.52 0.87 -3.87
CA PHE A 51 0.38 0.02 -2.69
C PHE A 51 -1.02 -0.58 -2.53
N GLU A 52 -2.07 0.17 -2.90
CA GLU A 52 -3.42 -0.39 -2.91
C GLU A 52 -3.58 -1.47 -3.99
N SER A 53 -3.00 -1.28 -5.19
CA SER A 53 -2.95 -2.32 -6.22
C SER A 53 -2.28 -3.59 -5.70
N ASP A 54 -1.14 -3.47 -5.01
CA ASP A 54 -0.44 -4.60 -4.41
C ASP A 54 -1.26 -5.33 -3.35
N ARG A 55 -1.94 -4.58 -2.48
CA ARG A 55 -2.81 -5.15 -1.46
C ARG A 55 -3.94 -5.97 -2.09
N LEU A 56 -4.60 -5.42 -3.11
CA LEU A 56 -5.68 -6.08 -3.83
C LEU A 56 -5.18 -7.29 -4.61
N ALA A 57 -4.04 -7.19 -5.31
CA ALA A 57 -3.45 -8.31 -6.03
C ALA A 57 -3.10 -9.48 -5.09
N ARG A 58 -2.54 -9.18 -3.90
CA ARG A 58 -2.28 -10.21 -2.87
C ARG A 58 -3.57 -10.87 -2.37
N ARG A 59 -4.63 -10.09 -2.17
CA ARG A 59 -5.93 -10.63 -1.77
C ARG A 59 -6.50 -11.54 -2.85
N TRP A 60 -6.45 -11.12 -4.11
CA TRP A 60 -6.90 -11.92 -5.24
C TRP A 60 -6.12 -13.24 -5.34
N ALA A 61 -4.78 -13.20 -5.23
CA ALA A 61 -3.95 -14.40 -5.27
C ALA A 61 -4.24 -15.37 -4.11
N ALA A 62 -4.56 -14.85 -2.92
CA ALA A 62 -4.99 -15.67 -1.80
C ALA A 62 -6.33 -16.37 -2.07
N LEU A 63 -7.29 -15.68 -2.70
CA LEU A 63 -8.57 -16.27 -3.12
C LEU A 63 -8.38 -17.31 -4.22
N GLU A 64 -7.50 -17.05 -5.19
CA GLU A 64 -7.14 -18.03 -6.23
C GLU A 64 -6.53 -19.29 -5.62
N THR A 65 -5.63 -19.14 -4.66
CA THR A 65 -5.03 -20.29 -3.95
C THR A 65 -6.10 -21.12 -3.25
N GLN A 66 -7.08 -20.47 -2.60
CA GLN A 66 -8.23 -21.17 -1.98
C GLN A 66 -9.11 -21.85 -3.02
N ALA A 67 -9.37 -21.19 -4.15
CA ALA A 67 -10.16 -21.74 -5.23
C ALA A 67 -9.49 -22.96 -5.86
N ALA A 68 -8.18 -22.91 -6.12
CA ALA A 68 -7.39 -24.02 -6.65
C ALA A 68 -7.30 -25.22 -5.68
N ALA A 69 -7.33 -24.97 -4.37
CA ALA A 69 -7.31 -26.04 -3.36
C ALA A 69 -8.66 -26.74 -3.18
N GLY A 70 -9.77 -26.00 -3.33
CA GLY A 70 -11.13 -26.51 -3.08
C GLY A 70 -11.92 -26.90 -4.32
N PHE A 71 -11.49 -26.45 -5.51
CA PHE A 71 -12.24 -26.56 -6.75
C PHE A 71 -11.31 -26.82 -7.94
N ASP A 72 -11.82 -27.38 -9.04
CA ASP A 72 -11.06 -27.56 -10.29
C ASP A 72 -10.93 -26.21 -11.06
N TYR A 73 -10.53 -25.15 -10.34
CA TYR A 73 -10.60 -23.73 -10.72
C TYR A 73 -9.99 -23.44 -12.10
N PHE A 74 -8.86 -24.07 -12.40
CA PHE A 74 -8.15 -23.88 -13.67
C PHE A 74 -8.85 -24.51 -14.87
N ARG A 75 -9.79 -25.44 -14.66
CA ARG A 75 -10.62 -26.03 -15.73
C ARG A 75 -11.96 -25.34 -15.90
N MET A 76 -12.34 -24.47 -14.96
CA MET A 76 -13.61 -23.76 -14.98
C MET A 76 -13.59 -22.62 -16.00
N ASN A 77 -14.74 -22.41 -16.66
CA ASN A 77 -15.00 -21.20 -17.43
C ASN A 77 -15.36 -20.03 -16.49
N GLU A 78 -15.47 -18.83 -17.06
CA GLU A 78 -15.67 -17.61 -16.27
C GLU A 78 -16.99 -17.60 -15.49
N ARG A 79 -18.08 -18.16 -16.04
CA ARG A 79 -19.37 -18.26 -15.35
C ARG A 79 -19.28 -19.21 -14.16
N GLU A 80 -18.57 -20.33 -14.31
CA GLU A 80 -18.32 -21.28 -13.24
C GLU A 80 -17.44 -20.68 -12.14
N ARG A 81 -16.39 -19.94 -12.50
CA ARG A 81 -15.54 -19.22 -11.53
C ARG A 81 -16.31 -18.17 -10.75
N LEU A 82 -17.19 -17.42 -11.42
CA LEU A 82 -18.06 -16.44 -10.76
C LEU A 82 -19.09 -17.08 -9.82
N ALA A 83 -19.46 -18.33 -10.06
CA ALA A 83 -20.38 -19.07 -9.19
C ALA A 83 -19.72 -19.61 -7.92
N LEU A 84 -18.39 -19.56 -7.83
CA LEU A 84 -17.68 -19.94 -6.61
C LEU A 84 -17.96 -18.95 -5.47
N PRO A 85 -17.87 -19.37 -4.19
CA PRO A 85 -18.08 -18.47 -3.05
C PRO A 85 -17.18 -17.22 -3.08
N MET A 86 -15.95 -17.33 -3.59
CA MET A 86 -15.01 -16.22 -3.75
C MET A 86 -15.12 -15.46 -5.08
N GLY A 87 -15.84 -16.01 -6.07
CA GLY A 87 -15.93 -15.47 -7.42
C GLY A 87 -16.34 -13.99 -7.48
N PRO A 88 -17.40 -13.57 -6.76
CA PRO A 88 -17.82 -12.16 -6.72
C PRO A 88 -16.75 -11.21 -6.16
N GLU A 89 -16.00 -11.63 -5.13
CA GLU A 89 -14.93 -10.80 -4.56
C GLU A 89 -13.74 -10.69 -5.52
N MET A 90 -13.34 -11.80 -6.14
CA MET A 90 -12.26 -11.81 -7.14
C MET A 90 -12.59 -10.87 -8.32
N ALA A 91 -13.80 -10.94 -8.85
CA ALA A 91 -14.24 -10.06 -9.93
C ALA A 91 -14.33 -8.58 -9.52
N ALA A 92 -14.70 -8.30 -8.26
CA ALA A 92 -14.69 -6.94 -7.73
C ALA A 92 -13.26 -6.40 -7.61
N ILE A 93 -12.31 -7.23 -7.18
CA ILE A 93 -10.90 -6.87 -7.10
C ILE A 93 -10.32 -6.59 -8.49
N GLU A 94 -10.59 -7.43 -9.49
CA GLU A 94 -10.14 -7.19 -10.87
C GLU A 94 -10.61 -5.84 -11.41
N LYS A 95 -11.90 -5.53 -11.24
CA LYS A 95 -12.45 -4.22 -11.63
C LYS A 95 -11.78 -3.06 -10.88
N ALA A 96 -11.49 -3.23 -9.59
CA ALA A 96 -10.78 -2.22 -8.81
C ALA A 96 -9.34 -2.03 -9.32
N LEU A 97 -8.64 -3.11 -9.64
CA LEU A 97 -7.29 -3.09 -10.21
C LEU A 97 -7.26 -2.35 -11.56
N ASP A 98 -8.23 -2.57 -12.44
CA ASP A 98 -8.35 -1.85 -13.72
C ASP A 98 -8.48 -0.33 -13.52
N VAL A 99 -9.34 0.09 -12.57
CA VAL A 99 -9.53 1.50 -12.24
C VAL A 99 -8.24 2.10 -11.67
N LEU A 100 -7.57 1.40 -10.76
CA LEU A 100 -6.30 1.84 -10.18
C LEU A 100 -5.20 1.95 -11.23
N PHE A 101 -5.10 0.98 -12.14
CA PHE A 101 -4.16 1.00 -13.25
C PHE A 101 -4.38 2.23 -14.14
N GLY A 102 -5.63 2.51 -14.51
CA GLY A 102 -5.98 3.70 -15.28
C GLY A 102 -5.59 5.01 -14.59
N ARG A 103 -5.80 5.11 -13.26
CA ARG A 103 -5.42 6.29 -12.46
C ARG A 103 -3.89 6.43 -12.36
N ARG A 104 -3.17 5.35 -12.05
CA ARG A 104 -1.70 5.33 -11.99
C ARG A 104 -1.07 5.71 -13.33
N LYS A 105 -1.61 5.22 -14.44
CA LYS A 105 -1.15 5.58 -15.80
C LYS A 105 -1.31 7.08 -16.08
N ARG A 106 -2.41 7.70 -15.63
CA ARG A 106 -2.62 9.16 -15.77
C ARG A 106 -1.63 9.96 -14.93
N LEU A 107 -1.46 9.60 -13.65
CA LEU A 107 -0.49 10.25 -12.77
C LEU A 107 0.94 10.09 -13.29
N TYR A 108 1.32 8.89 -13.76
CA TYR A 108 2.64 8.66 -14.34
C TYR A 108 2.91 9.60 -15.52
N ARG A 109 1.96 9.73 -16.46
CA ARG A 109 2.07 10.67 -17.59
C ARG A 109 2.19 12.13 -17.16
N ALA A 110 1.58 12.51 -16.05
CA ALA A 110 1.69 13.86 -15.50
C ALA A 110 3.08 14.07 -14.87
N ILE A 111 3.53 13.13 -14.04
CA ILE A 111 4.86 13.13 -13.41
C ILE A 111 5.98 13.20 -14.46
N THR A 112 5.89 12.42 -15.55
CA THR A 112 6.93 12.42 -16.61
C THR A 112 7.08 13.74 -17.38
N ARG A 113 6.14 14.69 -17.21
CA ARG A 113 6.22 16.03 -17.82
C ARG A 113 6.79 17.08 -16.87
N MET A 114 7.06 16.70 -15.62
CA MET A 114 7.60 17.59 -14.60
C MET A 114 9.12 17.43 -14.53
N THR A 115 9.82 18.53 -14.27
CA THR A 115 11.26 18.52 -14.05
C THR A 115 11.53 18.67 -12.54
N PRO A 116 12.29 17.77 -11.91
CA PRO A 116 12.64 17.91 -10.50
C PRO A 116 13.59 19.11 -10.32
N THR A 117 13.28 19.94 -9.31
CA THR A 117 14.06 21.12 -8.91
C THR A 117 14.78 20.92 -7.58
N THR A 118 14.42 19.86 -6.85
CA THR A 118 15.04 19.50 -5.56
C THR A 118 15.48 18.05 -5.52
N ILE A 119 16.37 17.71 -4.58
CA ILE A 119 16.80 16.33 -4.35
C ILE A 119 15.66 15.41 -3.91
N HIS A 120 14.68 15.95 -3.17
CA HIS A 120 13.50 15.19 -2.72
C HIS A 120 12.59 14.81 -3.91
N GLU A 121 12.46 15.71 -4.87
CA GLU A 121 11.72 15.46 -6.10
C GLU A 121 12.44 14.40 -6.97
N ALA A 122 13.76 14.53 -7.14
CA ALA A 122 14.55 13.53 -7.86
C ALA A 122 14.47 12.14 -7.19
N ALA A 123 14.58 12.09 -5.86
CA ALA A 123 14.44 10.85 -5.10
C ALA A 123 13.05 10.22 -5.27
N SER A 124 11.99 11.05 -5.28
CA SER A 124 10.61 10.57 -5.51
C SER A 124 10.44 9.90 -6.87
N LEU A 125 11.07 10.44 -7.92
CA LEU A 125 11.07 9.82 -9.26
C LEU A 125 11.79 8.47 -9.27
N ILE A 126 12.93 8.36 -8.58
CA ILE A 126 13.68 7.10 -8.46
C ILE A 126 12.84 6.04 -7.73
N VAL A 127 12.13 6.41 -6.67
CA VAL A 127 11.23 5.51 -5.94
C VAL A 127 10.15 4.93 -6.85
N ILE A 128 9.51 5.78 -7.66
CA ILE A 128 8.48 5.34 -8.61
C ILE A 128 9.07 4.42 -9.67
N ALA A 129 10.20 4.80 -10.27
CA ALA A 129 10.88 3.97 -11.28
C ALA A 129 11.22 2.59 -10.72
N ALA A 130 11.70 2.53 -9.48
CA ALA A 130 11.99 1.28 -8.80
C ALA A 130 10.76 0.40 -8.58
N ARG A 131 9.62 1.00 -8.21
CA ARG A 131 8.37 0.26 -8.04
C ARG A 131 7.85 -0.29 -9.37
N ILE A 132 7.97 0.47 -10.46
CA ILE A 132 7.63 -0.02 -11.80
C ILE A 132 8.50 -1.24 -12.16
N GLU A 133 9.82 -1.14 -11.95
CA GLU A 133 10.78 -2.23 -12.20
C GLU A 133 10.53 -3.48 -11.35
N VAL A 134 9.83 -3.40 -10.22
CA VAL A 134 9.44 -4.59 -9.45
C VAL A 134 8.36 -5.40 -10.17
N HIS A 135 7.44 -4.72 -10.86
CA HIS A 135 6.30 -5.36 -11.53
C HIS A 135 6.57 -5.69 -12.99
N ASP A 136 7.40 -4.90 -13.66
CA ASP A 136 7.79 -5.06 -15.06
C ASP A 136 9.32 -4.90 -15.20
N PRO A 137 10.10 -5.89 -14.73
CA PRO A 137 11.55 -5.76 -14.60
C PRO A 137 12.25 -5.76 -15.97
N GLY A 138 12.97 -4.67 -16.25
CA GLY A 138 14.02 -4.63 -17.25
C GLY A 138 15.35 -5.17 -16.70
N PRO A 139 16.42 -5.18 -17.51
CA PRO A 139 17.75 -5.61 -17.07
C PRO A 139 18.34 -4.77 -15.91
N THR A 140 17.77 -3.59 -15.65
CA THR A 140 18.17 -2.65 -14.60
C THR A 140 17.52 -2.90 -13.23
N ALA A 141 16.47 -3.73 -13.15
CA ALA A 141 15.66 -3.93 -11.94
C ALA A 141 16.47 -4.29 -10.67
N PRO A 142 17.47 -5.20 -10.69
CA PRO A 142 18.21 -5.56 -9.48
C PRO A 142 19.04 -4.41 -8.90
N LEU A 143 19.57 -3.52 -9.74
CA LEU A 143 20.40 -2.39 -9.30
C LEU A 143 19.54 -1.32 -8.64
N VAL A 144 18.42 -1.00 -9.27
CA VAL A 144 17.46 -0.03 -8.74
C VAL A 144 16.88 -0.52 -7.41
N ARG A 145 16.55 -1.81 -7.30
CA ARG A 145 16.08 -2.42 -6.06
C ARG A 145 17.08 -2.28 -4.91
N ARG A 146 18.36 -2.58 -5.13
CA ARG A 146 19.40 -2.45 -4.09
C ARG A 146 19.61 -1.00 -3.64
N ALA A 147 19.59 -0.05 -4.57
CA ALA A 147 19.72 1.37 -4.25
C ALA A 147 18.54 1.87 -3.41
N MET A 148 17.32 1.46 -3.77
CA MET A 148 16.11 1.81 -3.02
C MET A 148 16.08 1.24 -1.61
N ASP A 149 16.44 -0.03 -1.47
CA ASP A 149 16.56 -0.71 -0.19
C ASP A 149 17.52 0.01 0.77
N PHE A 150 18.63 0.53 0.23
CA PHE A 150 19.58 1.34 0.99
C PHE A 150 18.97 2.68 1.41
N ILE A 151 18.36 3.41 0.47
CA ILE A 151 17.75 4.73 0.72
C ILE A 151 16.60 4.61 1.72
N ALA A 152 15.74 3.59 1.61
CA ALA A 152 14.58 3.37 2.49
C ALA A 152 14.97 3.14 3.96
N ARG A 153 16.17 2.60 4.21
CA ARG A 153 16.71 2.40 5.55
C ARG A 153 17.60 3.54 6.02
N GLY A 154 17.92 4.48 5.14
CA GLY A 154 18.84 5.58 5.41
C GLY A 154 18.17 6.78 6.08
N THR A 155 18.98 7.51 6.85
CA THR A 155 18.64 8.81 7.43
C THR A 155 19.62 9.87 6.96
N CYS A 156 19.14 11.10 6.81
CA CYS A 156 19.97 12.24 6.48
C CYS A 156 21.07 12.42 7.54
N PRO A 157 22.36 12.43 7.17
CA PRO A 157 23.45 12.55 8.14
C PRO A 157 23.52 13.92 8.81
N ARG A 158 22.83 14.93 8.26
CA ARG A 158 22.82 16.29 8.81
C ARG A 158 21.70 16.52 9.82
N CYS A 159 20.52 15.93 9.61
CA CYS A 159 19.34 16.20 10.45
C CYS A 159 18.68 14.96 11.05
N GLY A 160 19.11 13.75 10.68
CA GLY A 160 18.58 12.49 11.21
C GLY A 160 17.23 12.05 10.62
N GLU A 161 16.58 12.87 9.79
CA GLU A 161 15.31 12.51 9.16
C GLU A 161 15.48 11.33 8.19
N PRO A 162 14.57 10.34 8.16
CA PRO A 162 14.63 9.23 7.22
C PRO A 162 14.39 9.73 5.79
N TYR A 163 15.12 9.15 4.82
CA TYR A 163 14.94 9.51 3.41
C TYR A 163 13.58 9.08 2.85
N VAL A 164 12.95 8.08 3.47
CA VAL A 164 11.60 7.61 3.13
C VAL A 164 10.67 7.85 4.34
N PRO A 165 9.52 8.52 4.16
CA PRO A 165 8.56 8.74 5.24
C PRO A 165 8.09 7.43 5.87
N LYS A 166 8.15 7.34 7.20
CA LYS A 166 7.71 6.15 7.97
C LYS A 166 6.21 5.84 7.83
N SER A 167 5.43 6.76 7.27
CA SER A 167 3.99 6.61 7.01
C SER A 167 3.68 5.78 5.76
N LEU A 168 4.69 5.41 4.96
CA LEU A 168 4.50 4.49 3.84
C LEU A 168 4.52 3.04 4.35
N PRO A 169 3.59 2.17 3.91
CA PRO A 169 3.59 0.77 4.30
C PRO A 169 4.91 0.12 3.88
N THR A 170 5.61 -0.48 4.83
CA THR A 170 6.80 -1.28 4.57
C THR A 170 6.35 -2.61 3.97
N ALA A 171 7.03 -3.05 2.91
CA ALA A 171 6.73 -4.29 2.20
C ALA A 171 6.94 -5.53 3.08
#